data_AF-A0A8X6X0P3-F1
#
_entry.id   AF-A0A8X6X0P3-F1
#
_cell.length_a   1.000
_cell.length_b   1.000
_cell.length_c   1.000
_cell.angle_alpha   90.00
_cell.angle_beta   90.00
_cell.angle_gamma   90.00
#
_symmetry.space_group_name_H-M   'P 1'
#
loop_
_entity.id
_entity.type
_entity.pdbx_description
1 polymer ?
#
loop_
_entity_poly.entity_id
_entity_poly.type
_entity_poly.pdbx_seq_one_letter_code
_entity_poly.pdbx_strand_id
1 'polypeptide(L)'
;LDYVWEIRSTSETTYYCKLCDSPCAFITIMSHLNGFKHQLKCLKHINYYAYESIKECNRRKAEPVFAHHFNSYKGRYGSGNVRVFLERPKSDSVSDVPLRDQPGPSWRDDSASVAGNLDKKVPIKKSESKFFKIPKPEDCLDTTAGDYHCIICDCHMTGISAWESHVTGKRHLKKIKKNPQGPIINSKFVEAPPGTVSYLEKMLSDRKTDDVVFGLQYIRENRGETGNQYNCFPCGNCSSTIDIISHVISLRHKMKCLETMHSEGKVNNIMAIKALEFNEYSKENLIDEECCKVLNKYGHSKPVVYIAKGK
;
A
#
# COMPACT_ATOMS: atom_id res chain seq x y z
N LEU A 1 10.31 -13.87 -19.13
CA LEU A 1 9.36 -12.79 -19.50
C LEU A 1 8.43 -13.19 -20.66
N ASP A 2 8.53 -14.41 -21.19
CA ASP A 2 7.88 -14.80 -22.45
C ASP A 2 6.34 -14.86 -22.41
N TYR A 3 5.76 -14.77 -21.22
CA TYR A 3 4.32 -14.78 -21.00
C TYR A 3 3.71 -13.38 -20.87
N VAL A 4 4.49 -12.31 -21.01
CA VAL A 4 4.01 -10.93 -20.88
C VAL A 4 3.91 -10.28 -22.26
N TRP A 5 2.73 -9.74 -22.54
CA TRP A 5 2.44 -8.96 -23.73
C TRP A 5 2.30 -7.49 -23.34
N GLU A 6 2.98 -6.62 -24.05
CA GLU A 6 2.81 -5.17 -23.95
C GLU A 6 1.87 -4.74 -25.07
N ILE A 7 0.76 -4.12 -24.71
CA ILE A 7 -0.27 -3.64 -25.64
C ILE A 7 -0.22 -2.12 -25.62
N ARG A 8 0.26 -1.52 -26.71
CA ARG A 8 0.37 -0.07 -26.88
C ARG A 8 -0.86 0.43 -27.63
N SER A 9 -1.67 1.22 -26.93
CA SER A 9 -2.73 2.05 -27.54
C SER A 9 -2.23 3.48 -27.75
N THR A 10 -3.02 4.31 -28.42
CA THR A 10 -2.68 5.73 -28.65
C THR A 10 -2.62 6.55 -27.36
N SER A 11 -3.35 6.14 -26.31
CA SER A 11 -3.46 6.88 -25.05
C SER A 11 -2.77 6.21 -23.87
N GLU A 12 -2.62 4.89 -23.87
CA GLU A 12 -2.11 4.13 -22.72
C GLU A 12 -1.36 2.85 -23.14
N THR A 13 -0.34 2.48 -22.37
CA THR A 13 0.32 1.17 -22.48
C THR A 13 -0.18 0.25 -21.39
N THR A 14 -0.79 -0.86 -21.78
CA THR A 14 -1.24 -1.90 -20.86
C THR A 14 -0.41 -3.16 -21.05
N TYR A 15 -0.33 -3.99 -20.01
CA TYR A 15 0.35 -5.27 -20.05
C TYR A 15 -0.66 -6.38 -19.86
N TYR A 16 -0.42 -7.52 -20.47
CA TYR A 16 -1.24 -8.70 -20.30
C TYR A 16 -0.35 -9.91 -20.01
N CYS A 17 -0.63 -10.57 -18.89
CA CYS A 17 0.09 -11.77 -18.50
C CYS A 17 -0.68 -13.00 -18.96
N LYS A 18 -0.22 -13.63 -20.04
CA LYS A 18 -0.84 -14.84 -20.61
C LYS A 18 -0.90 -16.00 -19.63
N LEU A 19 0.12 -16.14 -18.78
CA LEU A 19 0.18 -17.22 -17.80
C LEU A 19 -0.87 -17.08 -16.70
N CYS A 20 -1.17 -15.84 -16.31
CA CYS A 20 -2.17 -15.55 -15.30
C CYS A 20 -3.55 -15.26 -15.87
N ASP A 21 -3.65 -15.08 -17.19
CA ASP A 21 -4.83 -14.59 -17.89
C ASP A 21 -5.35 -13.30 -17.24
N SER A 22 -4.45 -12.32 -17.07
CA SER A 22 -4.77 -11.10 -16.33
C SER A 22 -4.19 -9.84 -16.99
N PRO A 23 -5.01 -8.81 -17.24
CA PRO A 23 -4.52 -7.49 -17.61
C PRO A 23 -3.84 -6.81 -16.41
N CYS A 24 -2.81 -6.03 -16.69
CA CYS A 24 -1.98 -5.35 -15.72
C CYS A 24 -1.69 -3.93 -16.21
N ALA A 25 -1.81 -2.94 -15.33
CA ALA A 25 -1.32 -1.61 -15.61
C ALA A 25 0.21 -1.59 -15.55
N PHE A 26 0.83 -0.59 -16.19
CA PHE A 26 2.29 -0.40 -16.13
C PHE A 26 2.82 -0.37 -14.69
N ILE A 27 2.09 0.28 -13.77
CA ILE A 27 2.52 0.38 -12.36
C ILE A 27 2.36 -0.93 -11.58
N THR A 28 1.50 -1.86 -12.02
CA THR A 28 1.19 -3.09 -11.29
C THR A 28 1.83 -4.33 -11.89
N ILE A 29 2.37 -4.27 -13.11
CA ILE A 29 2.95 -5.45 -13.77
C ILE A 29 4.11 -6.05 -12.97
N MET A 30 5.00 -5.23 -12.41
CA MET A 30 6.15 -5.76 -11.65
C MET A 30 5.74 -6.44 -10.35
N SER A 31 4.75 -5.89 -9.62
CA SER A 31 4.24 -6.52 -8.41
C SER A 31 3.45 -7.80 -8.73
N HIS A 32 2.77 -7.85 -9.87
CA HIS A 32 2.14 -9.05 -10.39
C HIS A 32 3.16 -10.15 -10.71
N LEU A 33 4.22 -9.84 -11.46
CA LEU A 33 5.26 -10.80 -11.86
C LEU A 33 6.04 -11.37 -10.68
N ASN A 34 6.26 -10.55 -9.66
CA ASN A 34 6.89 -10.97 -8.39
C ASN A 34 5.88 -11.57 -7.38
N GLY A 35 4.61 -11.71 -7.79
CA GLY A 35 3.55 -12.25 -6.96
C GLY A 35 3.66 -13.77 -6.83
N PHE A 36 3.38 -14.28 -5.63
CA PHE A 36 3.48 -15.71 -5.31
C PHE A 36 2.70 -16.62 -6.27
N LYS A 37 1.46 -16.22 -6.64
CA LYS A 37 0.63 -16.97 -7.60
C LYS A 37 1.26 -17.04 -9.00
N HIS A 38 1.86 -15.94 -9.45
CA HIS A 38 2.55 -15.90 -10.75
C HIS A 38 3.78 -16.81 -10.72
N GLN A 39 4.61 -16.70 -9.68
CA GLN A 39 5.80 -17.53 -9.50
C GLN A 39 5.46 -19.03 -9.44
N LEU A 40 4.41 -19.42 -8.72
CA LEU A 40 3.93 -20.82 -8.72
C LEU A 40 3.54 -21.31 -10.12
N LYS A 41 2.78 -20.50 -10.88
CA LYS A 41 2.43 -20.86 -12.26
C LYS A 41 3.66 -20.96 -13.14
N CYS A 42 4.63 -20.04 -13.01
CA CYS A 42 5.89 -20.10 -13.76
C CYS A 42 6.65 -21.39 -13.43
N LEU A 43 6.76 -21.75 -12.16
CA LEU A 43 7.43 -22.96 -11.72
C LEU A 43 6.73 -24.21 -12.28
N LYS A 44 5.39 -24.25 -12.31
CA LYS A 44 4.63 -25.35 -12.91
C LYS A 44 5.02 -25.61 -14.37
N HIS A 45 5.30 -24.56 -15.15
CA HIS A 45 5.74 -24.68 -16.54
C HIS A 45 7.23 -25.03 -16.68
N ILE A 46 8.09 -24.55 -15.78
CA ILE A 46 9.54 -24.76 -15.83
C ILE A 46 9.93 -26.14 -15.29
N ASN A 47 9.40 -26.51 -14.13
CA ASN A 47 9.69 -27.75 -13.42
C ASN A 47 8.47 -28.20 -12.60
N TYR A 48 7.70 -29.10 -13.18
CA TYR A 48 6.47 -29.63 -12.58
C TYR A 48 6.70 -30.32 -11.22
N TYR A 49 7.79 -31.08 -11.06
CA TYR A 49 8.09 -31.78 -9.81
C TYR A 49 8.39 -30.82 -8.66
N ALA A 50 9.16 -29.76 -8.93
CA ALA A 50 9.42 -28.71 -7.94
C ALA A 50 8.15 -27.93 -7.58
N TYR A 51 7.24 -27.74 -8.53
CA TYR A 51 5.93 -27.16 -8.26
C TYR A 51 5.09 -28.04 -7.33
N GLU A 52 5.00 -29.34 -7.61
CA GLU A 52 4.21 -30.28 -6.80
C GLU A 52 4.69 -30.35 -5.35
N SER A 53 6.00 -30.20 -5.10
CA SER A 53 6.55 -30.22 -3.75
C SER A 53 6.26 -28.95 -2.94
N ILE A 54 5.96 -27.81 -3.58
CA ILE A 54 5.78 -26.52 -2.89
C ILE A 54 4.41 -25.86 -3.09
N LYS A 55 3.50 -26.43 -3.89
CA LYS A 55 2.20 -25.81 -4.20
C LYS A 55 1.33 -25.53 -2.96
N GLU A 56 1.47 -26.35 -1.91
CA GLU A 56 0.78 -26.19 -0.62
C GLU A 56 1.64 -25.48 0.45
N CYS A 57 2.88 -25.09 0.11
CA CYS A 57 3.76 -24.42 1.04
C CYS A 57 3.43 -22.92 1.16
N ASN A 58 3.78 -22.33 2.30
CA ASN A 58 3.74 -20.89 2.45
C ASN A 58 4.85 -20.21 1.62
N ARG A 59 4.69 -18.90 1.37
CA ARG A 59 5.62 -18.11 0.55
C ARG A 59 7.07 -18.22 1.03
N ARG A 60 7.32 -18.11 2.33
CA ARG A 60 8.67 -18.12 2.90
C ARG A 60 9.43 -19.42 2.60
N LYS A 61 8.75 -20.57 2.70
CA LYS A 61 9.36 -21.88 2.38
C LYS A 61 9.59 -22.08 0.89
N ALA A 62 8.72 -21.52 0.04
CA ALA A 62 8.78 -21.67 -1.40
C ALA A 62 9.80 -20.73 -2.08
N GLU A 63 10.11 -19.59 -1.47
CA GLU A 63 10.97 -18.54 -2.06
C GLU A 63 12.39 -19.01 -2.42
N PRO A 64 13.10 -19.79 -1.58
CA PRO A 64 14.40 -20.36 -1.95
C PRO A 64 14.32 -21.30 -3.17
N VAL A 65 13.22 -22.05 -3.29
CA VAL A 65 12.98 -22.99 -4.41
C VAL A 65 12.75 -22.21 -5.71
N PHE A 66 11.97 -21.13 -5.67
CA PHE A 66 11.82 -20.24 -6.82
C PHE A 66 13.15 -19.65 -7.26
N ALA A 67 13.94 -19.11 -6.32
CA ALA A 67 15.24 -18.50 -6.62
C ALA A 67 16.18 -19.50 -7.31
N HIS A 68 16.28 -20.73 -6.80
CA HIS A 68 17.12 -21.78 -7.39
C HIS A 68 16.68 -22.13 -8.82
N HIS A 69 15.40 -22.45 -9.02
CA HIS A 69 14.91 -22.90 -10.33
C HIS A 69 14.86 -21.78 -11.36
N PHE A 70 14.48 -20.56 -10.99
CA PHE A 70 14.44 -19.43 -11.92
C PHE A 70 15.83 -18.96 -12.31
N ASN A 71 16.81 -18.97 -11.42
CA ASN A 71 18.20 -18.65 -11.78
C ASN A 71 18.79 -19.71 -12.72
N SER A 72 18.55 -20.99 -12.44
CA SER A 72 18.98 -22.09 -13.32
C SER A 72 18.32 -21.98 -14.70
N TYR A 73 17.02 -21.70 -14.76
CA TYR A 73 16.29 -21.49 -16.00
C TYR A 73 16.82 -20.27 -16.77
N LYS A 74 17.01 -19.14 -16.09
CA LYS A 74 17.55 -17.91 -16.67
C LYS A 74 18.95 -18.11 -17.25
N GLY A 75 19.79 -18.92 -16.61
CA GLY A 75 21.12 -19.26 -17.12
C GLY A 75 21.08 -20.05 -18.44
N ARG A 76 20.07 -20.92 -18.63
CA ARG A 76 19.94 -21.78 -19.81
C ARG A 76 19.18 -21.12 -20.97
N TYR A 77 18.12 -20.37 -20.66
CA TYR A 77 17.17 -19.85 -21.66
C TYR A 77 17.13 -18.32 -21.72
N GLY A 78 17.88 -17.63 -20.85
CA GLY A 78 17.84 -16.17 -20.73
C GLY A 78 16.63 -15.65 -19.96
N SER A 79 16.42 -14.34 -19.99
CA SER A 79 15.33 -13.67 -19.25
C SER A 79 13.97 -13.73 -19.97
N GLY A 80 13.93 -14.28 -21.18
CA GLY A 80 12.80 -14.20 -22.11
C GLY A 80 12.58 -12.79 -22.68
N ASN A 81 11.68 -12.68 -23.65
CA ASN A 81 11.37 -11.43 -24.34
C ASN A 81 9.91 -11.00 -24.14
N VAL A 82 9.68 -9.70 -23.95
CA VAL A 82 8.33 -9.13 -23.94
C VAL A 82 7.86 -8.94 -25.39
N ARG A 83 6.66 -9.41 -25.72
CA ARG A 83 6.07 -9.21 -27.05
C ARG A 83 5.27 -7.91 -27.04
N VAL A 84 5.53 -7.03 -28.02
CA VAL A 84 4.84 -5.76 -28.15
C VAL A 84 3.80 -5.84 -29.26
N PHE A 85 2.56 -5.47 -28.94
CA PHE A 85 1.44 -5.36 -29.86
C PHE A 85 1.03 -3.90 -29.96
N LEU A 86 0.86 -3.41 -31.19
CA LEU A 86 0.30 -2.08 -31.47
C LEU A 86 -1.16 -2.27 -31.82
N GLU A 87 -2.06 -1.62 -31.08
CA GLU A 87 -3.45 -1.55 -31.50
C GLU A 87 -3.51 -0.76 -32.81
N ARG A 88 -3.99 -1.40 -33.88
CA ARG A 88 -4.31 -0.65 -35.10
C ARG A 88 -5.44 0.30 -34.75
N PRO A 89 -5.33 1.60 -35.08
CA PRO A 89 -6.47 2.50 -34.98
C PRO A 89 -7.61 1.86 -35.76
N LYS A 90 -8.76 1.67 -35.11
CA LYS A 90 -9.98 1.27 -35.82
C LYS A 90 -10.17 2.33 -36.88
N SER A 91 -10.01 1.97 -38.15
CA SER A 91 -10.36 2.84 -39.25
C SER A 91 -11.85 3.09 -39.13
N ASP A 92 -12.21 4.28 -38.66
CA ASP A 92 -13.59 4.74 -38.71
C ASP A 92 -14.00 4.72 -40.20
N SER A 93 -14.92 3.81 -40.53
CA SER A 93 -15.64 3.70 -41.81
C SER A 93 -14.84 3.39 -43.10
N VAL A 94 -14.98 2.16 -43.60
CA VAL A 94 -15.43 1.99 -44.99
C VAL A 94 -16.83 1.41 -44.88
N SER A 95 -17.80 2.21 -45.29
CA SER A 95 -19.20 1.80 -45.45
C SER A 95 -19.29 0.56 -46.34
N ASP A 96 -19.83 -0.53 -45.81
CA ASP A 96 -20.38 -1.61 -46.62
C ASP A 96 -21.48 -1.03 -47.50
N VAL A 97 -21.15 -0.74 -48.76
CA VAL A 97 -22.12 -0.46 -49.81
C VAL A 97 -22.60 -1.80 -50.35
N PRO A 98 -23.91 -2.12 -50.29
CA PRO A 98 -24.43 -3.30 -50.95
C PRO A 98 -24.32 -3.12 -52.46
N LEU A 99 -23.67 -4.08 -53.12
CA LEU A 99 -23.63 -4.18 -54.58
C LEU A 99 -25.06 -4.35 -55.13
N ARG A 100 -25.58 -3.33 -55.82
CA ARG A 100 -26.77 -3.46 -56.67
C ARG A 100 -26.57 -2.72 -57.99
N ASP A 101 -26.81 -3.46 -59.06
CA ASP A 101 -26.83 -3.02 -60.44
C ASP A 101 -27.82 -1.86 -60.68
N GLN A 102 -27.37 -0.79 -61.36
CA GLN A 102 -27.86 -0.38 -62.69
C GLN A 102 -27.43 1.06 -63.07
N PRO A 103 -27.33 1.38 -64.38
CA PRO A 103 -27.07 2.72 -64.90
C PRO A 103 -28.36 3.47 -65.25
N GLY A 104 -28.42 4.78 -64.97
CA GLY A 104 -29.38 5.70 -65.62
C GLY A 104 -30.00 6.78 -64.72
N PRO A 105 -30.48 7.92 -65.28
CA PRO A 105 -30.14 9.24 -64.76
C PRO A 105 -31.32 10.15 -64.36
N SER A 106 -30.95 11.27 -63.70
CA SER A 106 -31.52 12.63 -63.79
C SER A 106 -32.67 13.09 -62.86
N TRP A 107 -32.45 14.32 -62.36
CA TRP A 107 -33.37 15.39 -61.92
C TRP A 107 -33.66 15.62 -60.42
N ARG A 108 -33.22 16.83 -60.00
CA ARG A 108 -33.82 17.85 -59.11
C ARG A 108 -33.46 17.92 -57.61
N ASP A 109 -32.73 19.00 -57.32
CA ASP A 109 -32.91 20.03 -56.27
C ASP A 109 -34.02 19.83 -55.23
N ASP A 110 -33.70 20.02 -53.95
CA ASP A 110 -34.11 21.24 -53.25
C ASP A 110 -33.38 21.47 -51.90
N SER A 111 -33.33 22.75 -51.54
CA SER A 111 -32.52 23.38 -50.51
C SER A 111 -33.09 23.25 -49.09
N ALA A 112 -32.25 23.19 -48.06
CA ALA A 112 -32.51 23.86 -46.77
C ALA A 112 -31.27 23.89 -45.86
N SER A 113 -30.85 25.10 -45.54
CA SER A 113 -29.80 25.51 -44.62
C SER A 113 -30.37 25.76 -43.22
N VAL A 114 -29.69 25.32 -42.15
CA VAL A 114 -29.79 25.94 -40.81
C VAL A 114 -28.42 25.90 -40.12
N ALA A 115 -27.95 27.08 -39.75
CA ALA A 115 -26.73 27.35 -39.01
C ALA A 115 -27.00 27.63 -37.52
N GLY A 116 -26.01 27.35 -36.66
CA GLY A 116 -25.61 28.25 -35.56
C GLY A 116 -26.10 27.97 -34.12
N ASN A 117 -25.15 27.71 -33.19
CA ASN A 117 -24.85 28.44 -31.94
C ASN A 117 -24.03 27.55 -30.97
N LEU A 118 -22.73 27.78 -30.69
CA LEU A 118 -22.03 28.83 -29.94
C LEU A 118 -22.36 28.96 -28.43
N ASP A 119 -21.37 28.52 -27.63
CA ASP A 119 -20.79 29.10 -26.41
C ASP A 119 -21.68 29.65 -25.28
N LYS A 120 -21.60 29.02 -24.11
CA LYS A 120 -21.90 29.64 -22.81
C LYS A 120 -20.71 29.52 -21.85
N LYS A 121 -20.02 30.64 -21.63
CA LYS A 121 -19.05 30.87 -20.54
C LYS A 121 -19.78 31.13 -19.22
N VAL A 122 -19.34 30.48 -18.14
CA VAL A 122 -19.83 30.67 -16.77
C VAL A 122 -18.95 31.69 -16.03
N PRO A 123 -19.50 32.65 -15.25
CA PRO A 123 -18.73 33.67 -14.55
C PRO A 123 -18.26 33.21 -13.16
N ILE A 124 -16.96 33.34 -12.88
CA ILE A 124 -16.35 33.13 -11.57
C ILE A 124 -16.39 34.44 -10.77
N LYS A 125 -17.18 34.47 -9.69
CA LYS A 125 -17.21 35.58 -8.73
C LYS A 125 -16.01 35.47 -7.76
N LYS A 126 -15.17 36.51 -7.72
CA LYS A 126 -14.14 36.71 -6.69
C LYS A 126 -14.82 37.15 -5.38
N SER A 127 -14.66 36.36 -4.32
CA SER A 127 -15.08 36.76 -2.96
C SER A 127 -13.87 37.21 -2.15
N GLU A 128 -14.05 38.32 -1.44
CA GLU A 128 -13.04 38.99 -0.62
C GLU A 128 -12.58 38.08 0.54
N SER A 129 -11.26 37.89 0.63
CA SER A 129 -10.60 37.04 1.60
C SER A 129 -10.41 37.78 2.93
N LYS A 130 -11.21 37.42 3.94
CA LYS A 130 -10.87 37.71 5.35
C LYS A 130 -9.54 37.02 5.67
N PHE A 131 -8.54 37.80 6.09
CA PHE A 131 -7.25 37.31 6.57
C PHE A 131 -7.45 36.50 7.86
N PHE A 132 -7.43 35.16 7.73
CA PHE A 132 -7.34 34.26 8.88
C PHE A 132 -5.89 34.23 9.36
N LYS A 133 -5.66 34.41 10.67
CA LYS A 133 -4.35 34.18 11.28
C LYS A 133 -4.03 32.69 11.13
N ILE A 134 -3.07 32.38 10.27
CA ILE A 134 -2.56 31.02 10.07
C ILE A 134 -1.78 30.65 11.35
N PRO A 135 -2.13 29.56 12.04
CA PRO A 135 -1.33 29.06 13.18
C PRO A 135 0.11 28.86 12.74
N LYS A 136 1.09 29.16 13.59
CA LYS A 136 2.48 28.91 13.22
C LYS A 136 2.67 27.40 13.06
N PRO A 137 3.49 26.94 12.11
CA PRO A 137 3.75 25.51 11.91
C PRO A 137 4.10 24.79 13.22
N GLU A 138 4.88 25.44 14.08
CA GLU A 138 5.32 24.98 15.39
C GLU A 138 4.17 24.60 16.33
N ASP A 139 3.00 25.26 16.21
CA ASP A 139 1.84 25.02 17.08
C ASP A 139 1.12 23.68 16.76
N CYS A 140 1.50 23.02 15.66
CA CYS A 140 0.87 21.79 15.18
C CYS A 140 1.72 20.53 15.42
N LEU A 141 2.95 20.71 15.91
CA LEU A 141 3.90 19.63 16.16
C LEU A 141 3.79 19.16 17.61
N ASP A 142 3.54 17.87 17.80
CA ASP A 142 3.74 17.22 19.10
C ASP A 142 5.06 16.46 19.08
N THR A 143 6.05 16.92 19.86
CA THR A 143 7.35 16.24 20.04
C THR A 143 7.43 15.43 21.32
N THR A 144 6.36 15.32 22.10
CA THR A 144 6.39 14.63 23.41
C THR A 144 6.75 13.15 23.30
N ALA A 145 6.59 12.55 22.10
CA ALA A 145 6.88 11.15 21.83
C ALA A 145 8.07 10.91 20.88
N GLY A 146 8.89 11.92 20.59
CA GLY A 146 10.08 11.77 19.72
C GLY A 146 9.79 11.60 18.22
N ASP A 147 8.52 11.65 17.79
CA ASP A 147 8.08 11.52 16.41
C ASP A 147 7.42 12.81 15.89
N TYR A 148 7.40 13.03 14.57
CA TYR A 148 6.70 14.17 13.96
C TYR A 148 5.20 13.88 13.82
N HIS A 149 4.43 14.13 14.88
CA HIS A 149 2.97 13.98 14.86
C HIS A 149 2.27 15.30 14.55
N CYS A 150 1.27 15.25 13.67
CA CYS A 150 0.39 16.37 13.41
C CYS A 150 -0.93 16.18 14.15
N ILE A 151 -1.14 16.96 15.20
CA ILE A 151 -2.33 16.88 16.08
C ILE A 151 -3.62 17.15 15.30
N ILE A 152 -3.59 18.08 14.35
CA ILE A 152 -4.77 18.47 13.55
C ILE A 152 -5.19 17.35 12.59
N CYS A 153 -4.21 16.62 12.06
CA CYS A 153 -4.46 15.58 11.08
C CYS A 153 -4.57 14.18 11.70
N ASP A 154 -4.10 14.01 12.93
CA ASP A 154 -3.83 12.75 13.62
C ASP A 154 -3.01 11.79 12.74
N CYS A 155 -1.85 12.27 12.27
CA CYS A 155 -0.94 11.46 11.45
C CYS A 155 0.51 11.59 11.91
N HIS A 156 1.19 10.44 11.97
CA HIS A 156 2.62 10.34 12.23
C HIS A 156 3.42 10.46 10.94
N MET A 157 4.56 11.12 11.02
CA MET A 157 5.48 11.30 9.91
C MET A 157 6.90 10.94 10.35
N THR A 158 7.65 10.34 9.42
CA THR A 158 8.96 9.76 9.70
C THR A 158 10.10 10.78 9.75
N GLY A 159 9.82 12.08 9.65
CA GLY A 159 10.84 13.13 9.62
C GLY A 159 10.29 14.54 9.39
N ILE A 160 11.15 15.54 9.63
CA ILE A 160 10.79 16.97 9.55
C ILE A 160 10.33 17.38 8.16
N SER A 161 11.01 16.93 7.09
CA SER A 161 10.65 17.30 5.72
C SER A 161 9.26 16.76 5.32
N ALA A 162 8.89 15.56 5.79
CA ALA A 162 7.56 15.00 5.59
C ALA A 162 6.51 15.79 6.38
N TRP A 163 6.85 16.23 7.58
CA TRP A 163 6.00 17.08 8.41
C TRP A 163 5.79 18.48 7.81
N GLU A 164 6.83 19.14 7.33
CA GLU A 164 6.76 20.45 6.65
C GLU A 164 5.87 20.36 5.40
N SER A 165 6.08 19.32 4.59
CA SER A 165 5.26 19.04 3.40
C SER A 165 3.80 18.77 3.77
N HIS A 166 3.57 18.16 4.92
CA HIS A 166 2.22 17.88 5.41
C HIS A 166 1.51 19.15 5.87
N VAL A 167 2.13 19.96 6.73
CA VAL A 167 1.50 21.16 7.30
C VAL A 167 1.25 22.24 6.25
N THR A 168 2.10 22.31 5.22
CA THR A 168 1.88 23.17 4.05
C THR A 168 0.84 22.60 3.06
N GLY A 169 0.47 21.33 3.21
CA GLY A 169 -0.41 20.62 2.30
C GLY A 169 -1.87 21.08 2.31
N LYS A 170 -2.51 21.10 1.13
CA LYS A 170 -3.93 21.48 0.95
C LYS A 170 -4.91 20.72 1.86
N ARG A 171 -4.62 19.46 2.21
CA ARG A 171 -5.46 18.65 3.10
C ARG A 171 -5.41 19.16 4.54
N HIS A 172 -4.23 19.51 5.03
CA HIS A 172 -4.01 20.06 6.36
C HIS A 172 -4.65 21.45 6.48
N LEU A 173 -4.38 22.35 5.52
CA LEU A 173 -4.96 23.69 5.48
C LEU A 173 -6.50 23.69 5.45
N LYS A 174 -7.11 22.72 4.75
CA LYS A 174 -8.58 22.53 4.76
C LYS A 174 -9.11 22.12 6.15
N LYS A 175 -8.36 21.32 6.92
CA LYS A 175 -8.73 20.94 8.28
C LYS A 175 -8.58 22.11 9.25
N ILE A 176 -7.49 22.88 9.17
CA ILE A 176 -7.31 24.13 9.93
C ILE A 176 -8.50 25.07 9.69
N LYS A 177 -8.83 25.32 8.41
CA LYS A 177 -9.90 26.27 8.05
C LYS A 177 -11.28 25.86 8.59
N LYS A 178 -11.50 24.56 8.80
CA LYS A 178 -12.75 24.05 9.38
C LYS A 178 -12.81 24.16 10.90
N ASN A 179 -11.68 24.33 11.60
CA ASN A 179 -11.62 24.34 13.05
C ASN A 179 -10.65 25.43 13.57
N PRO A 180 -11.04 26.72 13.55
CA PRO A 180 -10.15 27.84 13.85
C PRO A 180 -9.87 28.09 15.35
N GLN A 181 -10.49 27.35 16.29
CA GLN A 181 -10.37 27.61 17.75
C GLN A 181 -9.37 26.71 18.48
N GLY A 182 -8.27 26.32 17.83
CA GLY A 182 -7.19 25.55 18.46
C GLY A 182 -7.41 24.03 18.48
N PRO A 183 -6.44 23.27 19.00
CA PRO A 183 -6.47 21.81 19.01
C PRO A 183 -7.48 21.34 20.05
N ILE A 184 -8.78 21.40 19.72
CA ILE A 184 -9.68 20.44 20.33
C ILE A 184 -9.15 19.10 19.85
N ILE A 185 -8.67 18.26 20.79
CA ILE A 185 -8.44 16.84 20.60
C ILE A 185 -9.81 16.22 20.31
N ASN A 186 -10.38 16.57 19.17
CA ASN A 186 -11.43 15.84 18.48
C ASN A 186 -10.74 14.66 17.81
N SER A 187 -9.93 13.93 18.59
CA SER A 187 -9.72 12.53 18.33
C SER A 187 -11.13 11.98 18.23
N LYS A 188 -11.52 11.61 17.00
CA LYS A 188 -12.78 10.93 16.74
C LYS A 188 -12.87 9.65 17.57
N PHE A 189 -11.76 9.22 18.18
CA PHE A 189 -11.68 8.05 19.00
C PHE A 189 -11.38 8.38 20.46
N VAL A 190 -11.99 7.65 21.37
CA VAL A 190 -11.64 7.62 22.79
C VAL A 190 -10.97 6.30 23.09
N GLU A 191 -10.05 6.30 24.05
CA GLU A 191 -9.48 5.05 24.54
C GLU A 191 -10.61 4.18 25.09
N ALA A 192 -10.63 2.92 24.70
CA ALA A 192 -11.64 1.97 25.12
C ALA A 192 -11.50 1.69 26.63
N PRO A 193 -12.60 1.36 27.34
CA PRO A 193 -12.52 0.95 28.73
C PRO A 193 -11.53 -0.22 28.93
N PRO A 194 -10.83 -0.27 30.07
CA PRO A 194 -9.97 -1.41 30.42
C PRO A 194 -10.72 -2.74 30.28
N GLY A 195 -10.07 -3.73 29.68
CA GLY A 195 -10.68 -5.05 29.41
C GLY A 195 -11.32 -5.19 28.04
N THR A 196 -11.37 -4.12 27.23
CA THR A 196 -11.78 -4.24 25.82
C THR A 196 -10.81 -5.13 25.05
N VAL A 197 -11.27 -6.29 24.62
CA VAL A 197 -10.45 -7.27 23.87
C VAL A 197 -10.11 -6.71 22.49
N SER A 198 -8.84 -6.69 22.12
CA SER A 198 -8.36 -6.25 20.79
C SER A 198 -8.74 -7.24 19.69
N TYR A 199 -9.13 -6.72 18.51
CA TYR A 199 -9.38 -7.56 17.35
C TYR A 199 -8.08 -8.16 16.81
N LEU A 200 -6.97 -7.40 16.87
CA LEU A 200 -5.65 -7.91 16.51
C LEU A 200 -5.24 -9.10 17.38
N GLU A 201 -5.42 -9.01 18.70
CA GLU A 201 -5.12 -10.11 19.63
C GLU A 201 -5.92 -11.38 19.28
N LYS A 202 -7.20 -11.21 18.93
CA LYS A 202 -8.05 -12.31 18.44
C LYS A 202 -7.50 -12.91 17.14
N MET A 203 -7.18 -12.08 16.14
CA MET A 203 -6.65 -12.55 14.86
C MET A 203 -5.33 -13.34 15.00
N LEU A 204 -4.45 -12.91 15.91
CA LEU A 204 -3.19 -13.58 16.18
C LEU A 204 -3.42 -14.94 16.85
N SER A 205 -4.37 -15.01 17.78
CA SER A 205 -4.77 -16.25 18.45
C SER A 205 -5.37 -17.26 17.47
N ASP A 206 -6.21 -16.79 16.54
CA ASP A 206 -6.90 -17.64 15.55
C ASP A 206 -5.94 -18.23 14.50
N ARG A 207 -4.87 -17.49 14.13
CA ARG A 207 -3.95 -17.93 13.07
C ARG A 207 -2.92 -18.99 13.50
N LYS A 208 -2.70 -19.23 14.80
CA LYS A 208 -1.64 -20.12 15.33
C LYS A 208 -0.31 -19.93 14.58
N THR A 209 0.23 -18.71 14.58
CA THR A 209 1.50 -18.44 13.91
C THR A 209 2.66 -18.93 14.78
N ASP A 210 3.60 -19.68 14.20
CA ASP A 210 4.87 -20.02 14.87
C ASP A 210 5.83 -18.82 14.96
N ASP A 211 5.50 -17.72 14.28
CA ASP A 211 6.29 -16.49 14.28
C ASP A 211 6.20 -15.74 15.63
N VAL A 212 7.33 -15.19 16.06
CA VAL A 212 7.40 -14.32 17.25
C VAL A 212 6.67 -13.00 16.94
N VAL A 213 5.58 -12.73 17.65
CA VAL A 213 4.89 -11.45 17.61
C VAL A 213 5.40 -10.56 18.74
N PHE A 214 5.86 -9.35 18.39
CA PHE A 214 6.51 -8.45 19.35
C PHE A 214 6.01 -7.01 19.23
N GLY A 215 6.11 -6.23 20.30
CA GLY A 215 5.83 -4.79 20.25
C GLY A 215 4.36 -4.41 20.19
N LEU A 216 3.43 -5.26 20.67
CA LEU A 216 2.00 -4.97 20.61
C LEU A 216 1.59 -3.75 21.46
N GLN A 217 2.31 -3.44 22.55
CA GLN A 217 2.09 -2.22 23.36
C GLN A 217 2.17 -0.93 22.53
N TYR A 218 2.91 -0.98 21.42
CA TYR A 218 3.14 0.17 20.57
C TYR A 218 2.13 0.29 19.43
N ILE A 219 1.11 -0.57 19.43
CA ILE A 219 0.09 -0.61 18.39
C ILE A 219 -1.21 -0.04 18.93
N ARG A 220 -1.71 0.94 18.21
CA ARG A 220 -3.01 1.55 18.43
C ARG A 220 -4.03 0.98 17.46
N GLU A 221 -5.06 0.31 17.97
CA GLU A 221 -6.19 -0.21 17.19
C GLU A 221 -7.32 0.82 17.18
N ASN A 222 -7.57 1.46 16.04
CA ASN A 222 -8.68 2.40 15.84
C ASN A 222 -9.88 1.66 15.22
N ARG A 223 -10.97 1.54 15.97
CA ARG A 223 -12.21 0.90 15.51
C ARG A 223 -13.13 1.89 14.83
N GLY A 224 -13.32 1.72 13.52
CA GLY A 224 -14.23 2.53 12.71
C GLY A 224 -15.34 1.69 12.05
N GLU A 225 -16.38 2.38 11.57
CA GLU A 225 -17.50 1.78 10.83
C GLU A 225 -17.03 1.10 9.52
N THR A 226 -15.99 1.64 8.89
CA THR A 226 -15.40 1.12 7.64
C THR A 226 -14.31 0.06 7.88
N GLY A 227 -14.21 -0.48 9.09
CA GLY A 227 -13.19 -1.42 9.51
C GLY A 227 -12.11 -0.81 10.40
N ASN A 228 -11.26 -1.69 10.94
CA ASN A 228 -10.21 -1.32 11.89
C ASN A 228 -8.95 -0.81 11.17
N GLN A 229 -8.32 0.20 11.74
CA GLN A 229 -7.01 0.70 11.34
C GLN A 229 -6.02 0.52 12.48
N TYR A 230 -4.78 0.19 12.16
CA TYR A 230 -3.74 -0.08 13.14
C TYR A 230 -2.57 0.87 12.92
N ASN A 231 -2.24 1.66 13.93
CA ASN A 231 -1.08 2.55 13.89
C ASN A 231 0.03 1.96 14.75
N CYS A 232 1.20 1.73 14.16
CA CYS A 232 2.39 1.29 14.87
C CYS A 232 3.30 2.49 15.11
N PHE A 233 3.53 2.82 16.39
CA PHE A 233 4.24 4.03 16.78
C PHE A 233 5.74 4.01 16.39
N PRO A 234 6.56 3.00 16.78
CA PRO A 234 7.97 2.90 16.38
C PRO A 234 8.19 2.89 14.87
N CYS A 235 7.22 2.34 14.13
CA CYS A 235 7.30 2.26 12.69
C CYS A 235 6.83 3.52 11.98
N GLY A 236 5.97 4.33 12.61
CA GLY A 236 5.21 5.38 11.94
C GLY A 236 4.27 4.84 10.85
N ASN A 237 3.92 3.55 10.91
CA ASN A 237 3.15 2.87 9.87
C ASN A 237 1.67 2.78 10.24
N CYS A 238 0.79 2.98 9.27
CA CYS A 238 -0.65 2.77 9.40
C CYS A 238 -1.04 1.59 8.50
N SER A 239 -1.54 0.52 9.11
CA SER A 239 -1.89 -0.73 8.44
C SER A 239 -3.38 -1.01 8.50
N SER A 240 -3.88 -1.66 7.44
CA SER A 240 -5.22 -2.26 7.46
C SER A 240 -5.22 -3.55 8.29
N THR A 241 -6.40 -4.09 8.57
CA THR A 241 -6.57 -5.43 9.17
C THR A 241 -5.83 -6.53 8.41
N ILE A 242 -5.70 -6.43 7.09
CA ILE A 242 -5.04 -7.46 6.27
C ILE A 242 -3.52 -7.40 6.45
N ASP A 243 -2.97 -6.18 6.56
CA ASP A 243 -1.52 -5.93 6.52
C ASP A 243 -0.87 -5.88 7.90
N ILE A 244 -1.67 -5.71 8.96
CA ILE A 244 -1.10 -5.55 10.31
C ILE A 244 -0.35 -6.79 10.78
N ILE A 245 -0.84 -8.00 10.46
CA ILE A 245 -0.17 -9.24 10.91
C ILE A 245 1.21 -9.38 10.27
N SER A 246 1.31 -9.16 8.95
CA SER A 246 2.60 -9.22 8.25
C SER A 246 3.55 -8.11 8.72
N HIS A 247 3.00 -6.95 9.12
CA HIS A 247 3.78 -5.87 9.71
C HIS A 247 4.40 -6.27 11.05
N VAL A 248 3.61 -6.78 12.01
CA VAL A 248 4.08 -7.05 13.38
C VAL A 248 5.04 -8.23 13.48
N ILE A 249 5.01 -9.16 12.53
CA ILE A 249 5.98 -10.27 12.45
C ILE A 249 7.24 -9.90 11.68
N SER A 250 7.27 -8.74 11.03
CA SER A 250 8.41 -8.35 10.19
C SER A 250 9.65 -8.01 11.02
N LEU A 251 10.83 -8.38 10.50
CA LEU A 251 12.12 -8.04 11.09
C LEU A 251 12.26 -6.53 11.37
N ARG A 252 11.82 -5.69 10.43
CA ARG A 252 11.89 -4.23 10.56
C ARG A 252 11.09 -3.71 11.75
N HIS A 253 9.91 -4.26 11.99
CA HIS A 253 9.08 -3.90 13.16
C HIS A 253 9.75 -4.35 14.46
N LYS A 254 10.16 -5.62 14.53
CA LYS A 254 10.84 -6.20 15.71
C LYS A 254 12.06 -5.37 16.13
N MET A 255 12.93 -5.03 15.18
CA MET A 255 14.11 -4.19 15.43
C MET A 255 13.74 -2.82 15.99
N LYS A 256 12.80 -2.12 15.35
CA LYS A 256 12.36 -0.78 15.80
C LYS A 256 11.74 -0.83 17.20
N CYS A 257 10.93 -1.84 17.50
CA CYS A 257 10.37 -2.01 18.84
C CYS A 257 11.45 -2.27 19.90
N LEU A 258 12.47 -3.08 19.59
CA LEU A 258 13.60 -3.30 20.50
C LEU A 258 14.42 -2.01 20.72
N GLU A 259 14.60 -1.20 19.68
CA GLU A 259 15.23 0.13 19.77
C GLU A 259 14.43 1.07 20.67
N THR A 260 13.11 1.14 20.49
CA THR A 260 12.22 1.96 21.35
C THR A 260 12.27 1.48 22.80
N MET A 261 12.24 0.16 23.04
CA MET A 261 12.39 -0.39 24.39
C MET A 261 13.76 -0.08 25.00
N HIS A 262 14.83 -0.10 24.19
CA HIS A 262 16.17 0.28 24.63
C HIS A 262 16.22 1.76 25.05
N SER A 263 15.62 2.65 24.26
CA SER A 263 15.54 4.09 24.60
C SER A 263 14.68 4.37 25.83
N GLU A 264 13.69 3.53 26.13
CA GLU A 264 12.93 3.55 27.38
C GLU A 264 13.71 2.99 28.59
N GLY A 265 14.97 2.56 28.41
CA GLY A 265 15.81 2.00 29.46
C GLY A 265 15.59 0.51 29.73
N LYS A 266 14.82 -0.20 28.89
CA LYS A 266 14.65 -1.65 29.02
C LYS A 266 15.85 -2.36 28.42
N VAL A 267 16.56 -3.10 29.28
CA VAL A 267 17.75 -3.87 28.88
C VAL A 267 17.39 -4.90 27.82
N ASN A 268 18.09 -4.81 26.68
CA ASN A 268 18.06 -5.74 25.56
C ASN A 268 19.35 -5.58 24.71
N ASN A 269 19.63 -6.52 23.82
CA ASN A 269 20.88 -6.61 23.05
C ASN A 269 20.81 -6.01 21.63
N ILE A 270 19.82 -5.16 21.31
CA ILE A 270 19.60 -4.68 19.93
C ILE A 270 20.82 -3.98 19.33
N MET A 271 21.53 -3.17 20.12
CA MET A 271 22.70 -2.42 19.65
C MET A 271 23.86 -3.36 19.30
N ALA A 272 24.07 -4.41 20.09
CA ALA A 272 25.07 -5.42 19.81
C ALA A 272 24.70 -6.22 18.55
N ILE A 273 23.44 -6.67 18.42
CA ILE A 273 22.96 -7.41 17.24
C ILE A 273 23.09 -6.57 15.96
N LYS A 274 22.82 -5.26 16.04
CA LYS A 274 22.96 -4.36 14.88
C LYS A 274 24.40 -4.18 14.42
N ALA A 275 25.37 -4.24 15.33
CA ALA A 275 26.79 -4.07 15.03
C ALA A 275 27.42 -5.33 14.37
N LEU A 276 26.75 -6.47 14.43
CA LEU A 276 27.25 -7.71 13.83
C LEU A 276 27.04 -7.72 12.31
N GLU A 277 28.08 -8.11 11.58
CA GLU A 277 28.04 -8.33 10.13
C GLU A 277 27.56 -9.76 9.82
N PHE A 278 26.25 -9.97 9.93
CA PHE A 278 25.61 -11.23 9.56
C PHE A 278 24.75 -11.07 8.30
N ASN A 279 24.50 -12.20 7.64
CA ASN A 279 23.45 -12.26 6.62
C ASN A 279 22.06 -11.98 7.26
N GLU A 280 21.10 -11.59 6.43
CA GLU A 280 19.77 -11.16 6.87
C GLU A 280 19.01 -12.25 7.64
N TYR A 281 19.18 -13.51 7.26
CA TYR A 281 18.53 -14.67 7.90
C TYR A 281 19.06 -14.92 9.33
N SER A 282 20.38 -14.94 9.50
CA SER A 282 21.02 -15.07 10.81
C SER A 282 20.66 -13.90 11.73
N LYS A 283 20.55 -12.69 11.16
CA LYS A 283 20.11 -11.51 11.91
C LYS A 283 18.65 -11.63 12.36
N GLU A 284 17.76 -12.14 11.51
CA GLU A 284 16.36 -12.38 11.87
C GLU A 284 16.23 -13.34 13.06
N ASN A 285 16.95 -14.46 13.05
CA ASN A 285 16.93 -15.41 14.16
C ASN A 285 17.42 -14.79 15.48
N LEU A 286 18.51 -14.01 15.46
CA LEU A 286 19.02 -13.33 16.65
C LEU A 286 18.03 -12.30 17.21
N ILE A 287 17.34 -11.58 16.33
CA ILE A 287 16.29 -10.64 16.72
C ILE A 287 15.10 -11.38 17.34
N ASP A 288 14.69 -12.51 16.75
CA ASP A 288 13.58 -13.31 17.27
C ASP A 288 13.89 -13.91 18.64
N GLU A 289 15.12 -14.42 18.84
CA GLU A 289 15.60 -14.87 20.15
C GLU A 289 15.59 -13.74 21.18
N GLU A 290 16.05 -12.55 20.80
CA GLU A 290 16.07 -11.38 21.69
C GLU A 290 14.64 -10.92 22.03
N CYS A 291 13.73 -10.90 21.05
CA CYS A 291 12.32 -10.63 21.28
C CYS A 291 11.71 -11.63 22.28
N CYS A 292 11.99 -12.93 22.15
CA CYS A 292 11.53 -13.95 23.10
C CYS A 292 12.08 -13.72 24.52
N LYS A 293 13.38 -13.39 24.66
CA LYS A 293 13.97 -13.06 25.98
C LYS A 293 13.28 -11.86 26.63
N VAL A 294 13.04 -10.82 25.85
CA VAL A 294 12.37 -9.59 26.32
C VAL A 294 10.91 -9.89 26.70
N LEU A 295 10.18 -10.67 25.90
CA LEU A 295 8.82 -11.10 26.23
C LEU A 295 8.77 -11.94 27.52
N ASN A 296 9.71 -12.86 27.71
CA ASN A 296 9.79 -13.66 28.94
C ASN A 296 10.09 -12.80 30.17
N LYS A 297 10.87 -11.73 30.00
CA LYS A 297 11.27 -10.84 31.10
C LYS A 297 10.20 -9.82 31.48
N TYR A 298 9.53 -9.20 30.51
CA TYR A 298 8.59 -8.10 30.75
C TYR A 298 7.12 -8.46 30.48
N GLY A 299 6.86 -9.68 30.00
CA GLY A 299 5.53 -10.19 29.68
C GLY A 299 5.05 -9.83 28.28
N HIS A 300 3.92 -10.44 27.89
CA HIS A 300 3.22 -10.12 26.65
C HIS A 300 2.36 -8.87 26.85
N SER A 301 2.75 -7.79 26.19
CA SER A 301 1.93 -6.58 26.13
C SER A 301 0.73 -6.72 25.20
N LYS A 302 -0.29 -5.90 25.42
CA LYS A 302 -1.49 -5.82 24.57
C LYS A 302 -1.55 -4.48 23.80
N PRO A 303 -2.18 -4.45 22.62
CA PRO A 303 -2.41 -3.20 21.90
C PRO A 303 -3.47 -2.33 22.59
N VAL A 304 -3.33 -1.01 22.43
CA VAL A 304 -4.27 -0.04 22.99
C VAL A 304 -5.41 0.17 22.00
N VAL A 305 -6.65 -0.04 22.47
CA VAL A 305 -7.85 0.03 21.63
C VAL A 305 -8.51 1.41 21.78
N TYR A 306 -8.87 1.99 20.64
CA TYR A 306 -9.56 3.26 20.53
C TYR A 306 -10.87 3.08 19.75
N ILE A 307 -11.97 3.57 20.29
CA ILE A 307 -13.33 3.43 19.73
C ILE A 307 -13.83 4.80 19.28
N ALA A 308 -14.49 4.86 18.12
CA ALA A 308 -15.10 6.10 17.65
C ALA A 308 -16.11 6.66 18.68
N LYS A 309 -16.03 7.96 19.00
CA LYS A 309 -17.04 8.65 19.81
C LYS A 309 -18.38 8.51 19.07
N GLY A 310 -19.33 7.80 19.68
CA GLY A 310 -20.70 7.73 19.20
C GLY A 310 -21.24 9.15 19.03
N LYS A 311 -21.88 9.42 17.89
CA LYS A 311 -22.59 10.67 17.67
C LYS A 311 -23.83 10.75 18.55
#